data_AF-A0A1X1H581-F1
#
_entry.id   AF-A0A1X1H581-F1
#
_cell.length_a   1.000
_cell.length_b   1.000
_cell.length_c   1.000
_cell.angle_alpha   90.00
_cell.angle_beta   90.00
_cell.angle_gamma   90.00
#
_symmetry.space_group_name_H-M   'P 1'
#
loop_
_entity.id
_entity.type
_entity.pdbx_description
1 polymer ?
#
loop_
_entity_poly.entity_id
_entity_poly.type
_entity_poly.pdbx_seq_one_letter_code
_entity_poly.pdbx_strand_id
1 'polypeptide(L)'
;MDFTKYLYVMIGKRLKNKIKVSYTTQAKFTRIVNDKYQTKGPEHTINEPTLSNILQGKLTNSRFLMSQNKIEIFTDMFDITPEELIFESENEILSFFKFSLLLILFNNSDYNPFIDTPTDDIFFEDATHKSIFKDSFIKEEILINVSNKLLINIISSSKTDRDLDAFIDAFNYHCSDYMEFFIDFKRLIFNHTLHTNFLFEYILNSKENYQTFISSFNNFIDINSDKFLEFYKEKIKEEILKVSKSKNRNIFARLDNNFFIEVFSSEQFLNLLDKSLNTDNFILFINKAKQAVNEIASSSSNCMYYDKDKLDKDIEILKKFYNDNQNKKIKNLTELNLNILNFIDLTIFLENQLIEKDNGTH
;
A
#
# COMPACT_ATOMS: atom_id res chain seq x y z
N MET A 1 -10.77 -0.13 3.45
CA MET A 1 -10.39 -0.26 2.03
C MET A 1 -11.19 -1.39 1.45
N ASP A 2 -11.38 -1.44 0.13
CA ASP A 2 -12.03 -2.58 -0.53
C ASP A 2 -11.18 -3.13 -1.69
N PHE A 3 -10.36 -4.14 -1.40
CA PHE A 3 -9.51 -4.81 -2.38
C PHE A 3 -10.31 -5.68 -3.36
N THR A 4 -11.50 -6.12 -2.96
CA THR A 4 -12.31 -7.05 -3.76
C THR A 4 -12.94 -6.39 -4.98
N LYS A 5 -13.15 -5.06 -4.97
CA LYS A 5 -13.70 -4.34 -6.12
C LYS A 5 -12.84 -4.47 -7.37
N TYR A 6 -11.52 -4.28 -7.24
CA TYR A 6 -10.61 -4.46 -8.37
C TYR A 6 -10.66 -5.89 -8.88
N LEU A 7 -10.59 -6.86 -7.96
CA LEU A 7 -10.65 -8.28 -8.30
C LEU A 7 -11.93 -8.61 -9.09
N TYR A 8 -13.09 -8.15 -8.61
CA TYR A 8 -14.37 -8.45 -9.24
C TYR A 8 -14.53 -7.82 -10.62
N VAL A 9 -14.07 -6.59 -10.81
CA VAL A 9 -14.11 -5.94 -12.12
C VAL A 9 -13.18 -6.63 -13.11
N MET A 10 -11.98 -7.05 -12.67
CA MET A 10 -11.04 -7.75 -13.53
C MET A 10 -11.55 -9.14 -13.94
N ILE A 11 -12.15 -9.90 -13.01
CA ILE A 11 -12.84 -11.16 -13.32
C ILE A 11 -13.98 -10.92 -14.34
N GLY A 12 -14.80 -9.89 -14.13
CA GLY A 12 -15.88 -9.53 -15.05
C GLY A 12 -15.39 -9.19 -16.46
N LYS A 13 -14.37 -8.33 -16.57
CA LYS A 13 -13.71 -7.96 -17.83
C LYS A 13 -13.19 -9.22 -18.56
N ARG A 14 -12.52 -10.11 -17.83
CA ARG A 14 -11.96 -11.36 -18.38
C ARG A 14 -13.04 -12.31 -18.90
N LEU A 15 -14.07 -12.58 -18.09
CA LEU A 15 -15.19 -13.43 -18.50
C LEU A 15 -15.92 -12.85 -19.71
N LYS A 16 -16.07 -11.52 -19.78
CA LYS A 16 -16.68 -10.84 -20.93
C LYS A 16 -15.87 -11.07 -22.21
N ASN A 17 -14.54 -11.02 -22.12
CA ASN A 17 -13.65 -11.30 -23.23
C ASN A 17 -13.72 -12.78 -23.65
N LYS A 18 -13.65 -13.73 -22.71
CA LYS A 18 -13.76 -15.16 -23.02
C LYS A 18 -15.12 -15.51 -23.66
N ILE A 19 -16.22 -14.92 -23.18
CA ILE A 19 -17.55 -15.08 -23.80
C ILE A 19 -17.56 -14.54 -25.23
N LYS A 20 -17.01 -13.34 -25.46
CA LYS A 20 -16.95 -12.75 -26.80
C LYS A 20 -16.17 -13.63 -27.78
N VAL A 21 -15.03 -14.18 -27.34
CA VAL A 21 -14.16 -15.04 -28.17
C VAL A 21 -14.81 -16.39 -28.44
N SER A 22 -15.25 -17.11 -27.41
CA SER A 22 -15.70 -18.51 -27.55
C SER A 22 -17.17 -18.65 -27.94
N TYR A 23 -18.01 -17.67 -27.62
CA TYR A 23 -19.47 -17.78 -27.76
C TYR A 23 -20.11 -16.63 -28.53
N THR A 24 -19.33 -15.63 -28.98
CA THR A 24 -19.78 -14.46 -29.76
C THR A 24 -20.68 -13.47 -29.00
N THR A 25 -21.71 -13.95 -28.30
CA THR A 25 -22.67 -13.12 -27.56
C THR A 25 -22.97 -13.69 -26.18
N GLN A 26 -23.36 -12.82 -25.25
CA GLN A 26 -23.81 -13.22 -23.91
C GLN A 26 -25.05 -14.12 -23.98
N ALA A 27 -26.01 -13.81 -24.85
CA ALA A 27 -27.22 -14.61 -25.04
C ALA A 27 -26.89 -16.05 -25.51
N LYS A 28 -25.94 -16.21 -26.43
CA LYS A 28 -25.50 -17.53 -26.90
C LYS A 28 -24.81 -18.33 -25.79
N PHE A 29 -23.95 -17.68 -25.01
CA PHE A 29 -23.34 -18.32 -23.83
C PHE A 29 -24.41 -18.77 -22.81
N THR A 30 -25.32 -17.87 -22.43
CA THR A 30 -26.41 -18.17 -21.49
C THR A 30 -27.26 -19.35 -21.93
N ARG A 31 -27.62 -19.40 -23.22
CA ARG A 31 -28.38 -20.53 -23.79
C ARG A 31 -27.63 -21.85 -23.65
N ILE A 32 -26.35 -21.89 -24.05
CA ILE A 32 -25.55 -23.13 -24.00
C ILE A 32 -25.35 -23.59 -22.55
N VAL A 33 -25.09 -22.67 -21.61
CA VAL A 33 -25.00 -22.99 -20.19
C VAL A 33 -26.31 -23.59 -19.70
N ASN A 34 -27.44 -22.94 -19.95
CA ASN A 34 -28.73 -23.44 -19.46
C ASN A 34 -29.09 -24.79 -20.10
N ASP A 35 -28.84 -24.98 -21.40
CA ASP A 35 -29.05 -26.26 -22.08
C ASP A 35 -28.19 -27.39 -21.46
N LYS A 36 -26.93 -27.10 -21.08
CA LYS A 36 -25.99 -28.07 -20.48
C LYS A 36 -26.31 -28.40 -19.03
N TYR A 37 -26.78 -27.43 -18.23
CA TYR A 37 -26.93 -27.59 -16.77
C TYR A 37 -28.38 -27.59 -16.25
N GLN A 38 -29.40 -27.41 -17.09
CA GLN A 38 -30.81 -27.39 -16.68
C GLN A 38 -31.24 -28.60 -15.83
N THR A 39 -30.66 -29.78 -16.07
CA THR A 39 -30.99 -31.02 -15.33
C THR A 39 -30.32 -31.09 -13.95
N LYS A 40 -29.34 -30.22 -13.66
CA LYS A 40 -28.62 -30.18 -12.36
C LYS A 40 -29.30 -29.29 -11.31
N GLY A 41 -30.46 -28.70 -11.62
CA GLY A 41 -31.21 -27.84 -10.70
C GLY A 41 -31.04 -26.34 -10.96
N PRO A 42 -31.92 -25.51 -10.37
CA PRO A 42 -31.99 -24.08 -10.67
C PRO A 42 -30.72 -23.33 -10.27
N GLU A 43 -29.99 -23.76 -9.24
CA GLU A 43 -28.73 -23.14 -8.82
C GLU A 43 -27.56 -23.30 -9.81
N HIS A 44 -27.74 -24.14 -10.85
CA HIS A 44 -26.77 -24.34 -11.94
C HIS A 44 -27.18 -23.64 -13.25
N THR A 45 -28.21 -22.79 -13.20
CA THR A 45 -28.58 -21.92 -14.33
C THR A 45 -28.01 -20.52 -14.13
N ILE A 46 -27.77 -19.82 -15.23
CA ILE A 46 -27.35 -18.41 -15.22
C ILE A 46 -28.33 -17.63 -16.08
N ASN A 47 -29.05 -16.68 -15.48
CA ASN A 47 -29.91 -15.76 -16.24
C ASN A 47 -29.11 -14.52 -16.70
N GLU A 48 -29.61 -13.84 -17.74
CA GLU A 48 -28.92 -12.69 -18.34
C GLU A 48 -28.64 -11.55 -17.33
N PRO A 49 -29.56 -11.17 -16.42
CA PRO A 49 -29.25 -10.16 -15.42
C PRO A 49 -28.10 -10.57 -14.50
N THR A 50 -28.10 -11.82 -14.03
CA THR A 50 -27.02 -12.35 -13.18
C THR A 50 -25.69 -12.34 -13.93
N LEU A 51 -25.69 -12.81 -15.18
CA LEU A 51 -24.49 -12.79 -16.02
C LEU A 51 -23.99 -11.36 -16.22
N SER A 52 -24.88 -10.43 -16.59
CA SER A 52 -24.53 -9.03 -16.81
C SER A 52 -23.88 -8.39 -15.58
N ASN A 53 -24.40 -8.67 -14.37
CA ASN A 53 -23.81 -8.18 -13.12
C ASN A 53 -22.41 -8.77 -12.88
N ILE A 54 -22.23 -10.07 -13.09
CA ILE A 54 -20.92 -10.74 -12.98
C ILE A 54 -19.91 -10.12 -13.96
N LEU A 55 -20.31 -9.92 -15.22
CA LEU A 55 -19.46 -9.35 -16.25
C LEU A 55 -19.11 -7.87 -16.01
N GLN A 56 -19.90 -7.17 -15.19
CA GLN A 56 -19.63 -5.81 -14.75
C GLN A 56 -18.87 -5.75 -13.42
N GLY A 57 -18.57 -6.88 -12.78
CA GLY A 57 -17.96 -6.91 -11.45
C GLY A 57 -18.88 -6.37 -10.34
N LYS A 58 -20.19 -6.33 -10.56
CA LYS A 58 -21.17 -5.72 -9.65
C LYS A 58 -21.78 -6.74 -8.71
N LEU A 59 -21.76 -6.41 -7.42
CA LEU A 59 -22.59 -7.06 -6.42
C LEU A 59 -24.04 -6.60 -6.59
N THR A 60 -24.97 -7.53 -6.41
CA THR A 60 -26.41 -7.22 -6.32
C THR A 60 -26.93 -7.63 -4.95
N ASN A 61 -27.71 -8.72 -4.88
CA ASN A 61 -28.30 -9.22 -3.64
C ASN A 61 -27.38 -10.23 -2.92
N SER A 62 -26.16 -10.42 -3.43
CA SER A 62 -25.17 -11.37 -2.94
C SER A 62 -24.01 -10.63 -2.29
N ARG A 63 -23.46 -11.18 -1.20
CA ARG A 63 -22.23 -10.69 -0.56
C ARG A 63 -20.99 -10.85 -1.46
N PHE A 64 -21.08 -11.72 -2.46
CA PHE A 64 -19.97 -12.11 -3.34
C PHE A 64 -20.35 -11.96 -4.80
N LEU A 65 -19.34 -11.82 -5.69
CA LEU A 65 -19.54 -11.66 -7.13
C LEU A 65 -20.39 -12.79 -7.73
N MET A 66 -20.11 -14.04 -7.35
CA MET A 66 -20.87 -15.21 -7.79
C MET A 66 -20.80 -16.35 -6.77
N SER A 67 -21.67 -17.34 -6.92
CA SER A 67 -21.70 -18.55 -6.08
C SER A 67 -20.65 -19.57 -6.53
N GLN A 68 -20.35 -20.54 -5.66
CA GLN A 68 -19.45 -21.65 -6.00
C GLN A 68 -19.89 -22.41 -7.26
N ASN A 69 -21.18 -22.69 -7.41
CA ASN A 69 -21.71 -23.38 -8.60
C ASN A 69 -21.46 -22.58 -9.89
N LYS A 70 -21.49 -21.24 -9.81
CA LYS A 70 -21.19 -20.38 -10.97
C LYS A 70 -19.71 -20.38 -11.30
N ILE A 71 -18.84 -20.45 -10.29
CA ILE A 71 -17.40 -20.67 -10.51
C ILE A 71 -17.21 -21.99 -11.26
N GLU A 72 -17.82 -23.07 -10.79
CA GLU A 72 -17.74 -24.40 -11.41
C GLU A 72 -18.22 -24.40 -12.87
N ILE A 73 -19.32 -23.70 -13.16
CA ILE A 73 -19.82 -23.52 -14.53
C ILE A 73 -18.79 -22.79 -15.39
N PHE A 74 -18.25 -21.66 -14.93
CA PHE A 74 -17.28 -20.92 -15.74
C PHE A 74 -15.98 -21.69 -15.94
N THR A 75 -15.49 -22.40 -14.93
CA THR A 75 -14.30 -23.25 -15.05
C THR A 75 -14.51 -24.40 -16.05
N ASP A 76 -15.68 -25.07 -16.03
CA ASP A 76 -16.01 -26.15 -16.97
C ASP A 76 -16.25 -25.61 -18.40
N MET A 77 -16.97 -24.48 -18.54
CA MET A 77 -17.31 -23.91 -19.84
C MET A 77 -16.13 -23.29 -20.59
N PHE A 78 -15.06 -22.93 -19.89
CA PHE A 78 -13.85 -22.37 -20.48
C PHE A 78 -12.63 -23.29 -20.38
N ASP A 79 -12.77 -24.47 -19.77
CA ASP A 79 -11.67 -25.40 -19.50
C ASP A 79 -10.50 -24.70 -18.79
N ILE A 80 -10.81 -24.02 -17.68
CA ILE A 80 -9.84 -23.28 -16.85
C ILE A 80 -9.94 -23.69 -15.39
N THR A 81 -8.85 -23.53 -14.66
CA THR A 81 -8.80 -23.71 -13.20
C THR A 81 -9.49 -22.56 -12.46
N PRO A 82 -9.88 -22.76 -11.19
CA PRO A 82 -10.33 -21.66 -10.35
C PRO A 82 -9.28 -20.56 -10.18
N GLU A 83 -7.99 -20.90 -10.18
CA GLU A 83 -6.90 -19.93 -10.15
C GLU A 83 -6.93 -19.03 -11.39
N GLU A 84 -6.99 -19.63 -12.58
CA GLU A 84 -7.09 -18.90 -13.86
C GLU A 84 -8.39 -18.08 -13.98
N LEU A 85 -9.45 -18.48 -13.25
CA LEU A 85 -10.68 -17.69 -13.13
C LEU A 85 -10.54 -16.50 -12.18
N ILE A 86 -9.66 -16.55 -11.18
CA ILE A 86 -9.40 -15.41 -10.27
C ILE A 86 -8.28 -14.51 -10.83
N PHE A 87 -7.18 -15.09 -11.32
CA PHE A 87 -6.05 -14.41 -11.97
C PHE A 87 -5.57 -15.20 -13.19
N GLU A 88 -5.62 -14.60 -14.39
CA GLU A 88 -5.27 -15.27 -15.66
C GLU A 88 -3.76 -15.32 -15.91
N SER A 89 -3.00 -14.40 -15.32
CA SER A 89 -1.57 -14.27 -15.60
C SER A 89 -0.81 -13.60 -14.45
N GLU A 90 0.51 -13.76 -14.45
CA GLU A 90 1.41 -13.06 -13.53
C GLU A 90 1.28 -11.53 -13.65
N ASN A 91 1.06 -11.01 -14.86
CA ASN A 91 0.82 -9.58 -15.07
C ASN A 91 -0.46 -9.10 -14.37
N GLU A 92 -1.51 -9.91 -14.34
CA GLU A 92 -2.75 -9.56 -13.64
C GLU A 92 -2.57 -9.60 -12.11
N ILE A 93 -1.77 -10.56 -11.61
CA ILE A 93 -1.38 -10.65 -10.20
C ILE A 93 -0.58 -9.40 -9.80
N LEU A 94 0.44 -9.02 -10.58
CA LEU A 94 1.23 -7.82 -10.33
C LEU A 94 0.38 -6.55 -10.39
N SER A 95 -0.58 -6.47 -11.32
CA SER A 95 -1.52 -5.34 -11.40
C SER A 95 -2.43 -5.25 -10.17
N PHE A 96 -2.84 -6.39 -9.61
CA PHE A 96 -3.56 -6.44 -8.34
C PHE A 96 -2.71 -5.95 -7.16
N PHE A 97 -1.43 -6.33 -7.09
CA PHE A 97 -0.51 -5.75 -6.11
C PHE A 97 -0.33 -4.25 -6.33
N LYS A 98 -0.12 -3.78 -7.57
CA LYS A 98 -0.02 -2.34 -7.87
C LYS A 98 -1.23 -1.58 -7.32
N PHE A 99 -2.44 -2.04 -7.63
CA PHE A 99 -3.67 -1.48 -7.11
C PHE A 99 -3.72 -1.47 -5.58
N SER A 100 -3.44 -2.61 -4.95
CA SER A 100 -3.55 -2.79 -3.51
C SER A 100 -2.54 -1.95 -2.73
N LEU A 101 -1.31 -1.89 -3.23
CA LEU A 101 -0.22 -1.12 -2.64
C LEU A 101 -0.50 0.38 -2.73
N LEU A 102 -1.06 0.86 -3.84
CA LEU A 102 -1.52 2.24 -3.94
C LEU A 102 -2.64 2.55 -2.93
N LEU A 103 -3.63 1.67 -2.76
CA LEU A 103 -4.66 1.86 -1.74
C LEU A 103 -4.06 1.94 -0.32
N ILE A 104 -3.11 1.05 -0.02
CA ILE A 104 -2.43 1.02 1.27
C ILE A 104 -1.60 2.29 1.49
N LEU A 105 -0.86 2.77 0.49
CA LEU A 105 -0.09 4.01 0.57
C LEU A 105 -0.98 5.18 0.95
N PHE A 106 -2.07 5.39 0.23
CA PHE A 106 -2.96 6.53 0.45
C PHE A 106 -3.79 6.42 1.74
N ASN A 107 -3.77 5.29 2.45
CA ASN A 107 -4.47 5.11 3.73
C ASN A 107 -4.10 6.16 4.78
N ASN A 108 -2.89 6.67 4.69
CA ASN A 108 -2.31 7.62 5.62
C ASN A 108 -2.39 9.07 5.11
N SER A 109 -3.18 9.28 4.07
CA SER A 109 -3.50 10.59 3.51
C SER A 109 -4.98 10.91 3.75
N ASP A 110 -5.25 12.15 4.14
CA ASP A 110 -6.60 12.72 4.14
C ASP A 110 -6.98 13.24 2.75
N TYR A 111 -6.04 13.22 1.79
CA TYR A 111 -6.30 13.53 0.39
C TYR A 111 -6.76 12.30 -0.37
N ASN A 112 -7.79 12.48 -1.18
CA ASN A 112 -8.07 11.58 -2.29
C ASN A 112 -7.23 12.05 -3.48
N PRO A 113 -6.08 11.43 -3.78
CA PRO A 113 -5.15 11.88 -4.83
C PRO A 113 -5.80 12.07 -6.19
N PHE A 114 -6.93 11.41 -6.45
CA PHE A 114 -7.55 11.32 -7.77
C PHE A 114 -8.70 12.31 -8.00
N ILE A 115 -9.02 13.16 -7.02
CA ILE A 115 -9.90 14.32 -7.24
C ILE A 115 -9.12 15.45 -7.93
N ASP A 116 -7.82 15.61 -7.63
CA ASP A 116 -7.10 16.86 -7.90
C ASP A 116 -5.81 16.78 -8.77
N THR A 117 -5.41 15.62 -9.33
CA THR A 117 -4.19 15.52 -10.19
C THR A 117 -4.37 15.09 -11.66
N PRO A 118 -3.44 15.50 -12.57
CA PRO A 118 -3.57 15.33 -14.02
C PRO A 118 -3.12 13.95 -14.53
N THR A 119 -4.09 13.20 -15.05
CA THR A 119 -4.17 12.24 -16.20
C THR A 119 -2.98 11.40 -16.74
N ASP A 120 -1.75 11.47 -16.23
CA ASP A 120 -0.59 10.88 -16.94
C ASP A 120 0.05 9.65 -16.24
N ASP A 121 -0.65 9.02 -15.29
CA ASP A 121 -0.27 7.69 -14.78
C ASP A 121 -0.91 6.58 -15.63
N ILE A 122 -0.08 5.76 -16.29
CA ILE A 122 -0.48 4.61 -17.12
C ILE A 122 -1.46 3.68 -16.38
N PHE A 123 -1.33 3.52 -15.06
CA PHE A 123 -2.25 2.67 -14.29
C PHE A 123 -3.65 3.29 -14.14
N PHE A 124 -3.76 4.63 -14.07
CA PHE A 124 -5.02 5.38 -13.94
C PHE A 124 -5.50 6.06 -15.22
N GLU A 125 -4.76 5.93 -16.34
CA GLU A 125 -5.24 6.28 -17.68
C GLU A 125 -6.54 5.53 -18.02
N ASP A 126 -6.71 4.30 -17.53
CA ASP A 126 -8.00 3.61 -17.57
C ASP A 126 -8.97 4.22 -16.54
N ALA A 127 -9.97 4.94 -17.04
CA ALA A 127 -11.07 5.50 -16.23
C ALA A 127 -11.74 4.47 -15.32
N THR A 128 -11.71 3.18 -15.69
CA THR A 128 -12.16 2.08 -14.85
C THR A 128 -11.34 1.97 -13.57
N HIS A 129 -10.01 1.98 -13.66
CA HIS A 129 -9.13 1.87 -12.49
C HIS A 129 -9.30 3.07 -11.56
N LYS A 130 -9.44 4.28 -12.12
CA LYS A 130 -9.72 5.50 -11.34
C LYS A 130 -11.04 5.40 -10.57
N SER A 131 -12.11 4.93 -11.23
CA SER A 131 -13.41 4.73 -10.58
C SER A 131 -13.34 3.67 -9.48
N ILE A 132 -12.71 2.52 -9.75
CA ILE A 132 -12.55 1.44 -8.77
C ILE A 132 -11.80 1.95 -7.54
N PHE A 133 -10.66 2.63 -7.75
CA PHE A 133 -9.83 3.11 -6.66
C PHE A 133 -10.60 4.06 -5.75
N LYS A 134 -11.29 5.05 -6.33
CA LYS A 134 -12.14 5.99 -5.60
C LYS A 134 -13.18 5.26 -4.76
N ASP A 135 -13.84 4.28 -5.35
CA ASP A 135 -14.89 3.51 -4.67
C ASP A 135 -14.31 2.55 -3.61
N SER A 136 -13.04 2.15 -3.73
CA SER A 136 -12.34 1.25 -2.82
C SER A 136 -11.70 1.95 -1.62
N PHE A 137 -11.57 3.27 -1.64
CA PHE A 137 -10.89 3.99 -0.57
C PHE A 137 -11.77 4.16 0.66
N ILE A 138 -11.43 3.43 1.72
CA ILE A 138 -11.98 3.55 3.08
C ILE A 138 -10.76 3.38 4.00
N LYS A 139 -10.56 4.30 4.95
CA LYS A 139 -9.41 4.27 5.85
C LYS A 139 -9.42 3.00 6.73
N GLU A 140 -8.28 2.34 6.87
CA GLU A 140 -8.10 1.13 7.70
C GLU A 140 -6.90 1.31 8.62
N GLU A 141 -7.13 1.57 9.91
CA GLU A 141 -6.05 1.91 10.85
C GLU A 141 -4.95 0.85 10.92
N ILE A 142 -5.31 -0.43 10.82
CA ILE A 142 -4.37 -1.55 10.87
C ILE A 142 -3.32 -1.53 9.73
N LEU A 143 -3.61 -0.85 8.62
CA LEU A 143 -2.73 -0.76 7.45
C LEU A 143 -1.84 0.50 7.46
N ILE A 144 -1.95 1.38 8.46
CA ILE A 144 -1.14 2.62 8.52
C ILE A 144 0.36 2.31 8.62
N ASN A 145 0.76 1.36 9.46
CA ASN A 145 2.18 0.99 9.59
C ASN A 145 2.73 0.39 8.28
N VAL A 146 1.89 -0.36 7.57
CA VAL A 146 2.24 -0.94 6.26
C VAL A 146 2.45 0.17 5.24
N SER A 147 1.59 1.19 5.23
CA SER A 147 1.71 2.37 4.36
C SER A 147 3.08 3.06 4.50
N ASN A 148 3.49 3.37 5.73
CA ASN A 148 4.75 4.07 5.98
C ASN A 148 5.98 3.25 5.59
N LYS A 149 5.94 1.94 5.82
CA LYS A 149 7.02 1.03 5.41
C LYS A 149 7.10 0.87 3.89
N LEU A 150 5.95 0.82 3.23
CA LEU A 150 5.85 0.78 1.77
C LEU A 150 6.37 2.07 1.15
N LEU A 151 6.11 3.22 1.75
CA LEU A 151 6.66 4.50 1.31
C LEU A 151 8.20 4.50 1.32
N ILE A 152 8.83 4.00 2.39
CA ILE A 152 10.31 3.88 2.45
C ILE A 152 10.85 2.96 1.34
N ASN A 153 10.14 1.87 1.06
CA ASN A 153 10.49 0.97 -0.03
C ASN A 153 10.42 1.66 -1.39
N ILE A 154 9.46 2.54 -1.61
CA ILE A 154 9.33 3.31 -2.85
C ILE A 154 10.43 4.36 -2.97
N ILE A 155 10.70 5.12 -1.91
CA ILE A 155 11.79 6.11 -1.88
C ILE A 155 13.11 5.42 -2.19
N SER A 156 13.41 4.31 -1.52
CA SER A 156 14.64 3.52 -1.76
C SER A 156 14.66 2.84 -3.13
N SER A 157 13.53 2.70 -3.81
CA SER A 157 13.47 2.17 -5.18
C SER A 157 13.61 3.25 -6.25
N SER A 158 13.99 4.47 -5.88
CA SER A 158 14.34 5.54 -6.83
C SER A 158 15.34 5.08 -7.89
N LYS A 159 15.10 5.42 -9.16
CA LYS A 159 15.96 5.02 -10.28
C LYS A 159 17.20 5.89 -10.38
N THR A 160 17.08 7.15 -9.95
CA THR A 160 18.15 8.14 -10.06
C THR A 160 18.33 8.92 -8.76
N ASP A 161 19.52 9.50 -8.58
CA ASP A 161 19.80 10.41 -7.47
C ASP A 161 18.85 11.61 -7.43
N ARG A 162 18.36 12.04 -8.60
CA ARG A 162 17.36 13.13 -8.74
C ARG A 162 15.99 12.73 -8.22
N ASP A 163 15.59 11.47 -8.39
CA ASP A 163 14.32 10.98 -7.84
C ASP A 163 14.39 10.99 -6.30
N LEU A 164 15.55 10.64 -5.72
CA LEU A 164 15.80 10.75 -4.29
C LEU A 164 15.78 12.21 -3.80
N ASP A 165 16.38 13.13 -4.56
CA ASP A 165 16.37 14.57 -4.25
C ASP A 165 14.94 15.12 -4.18
N ALA A 166 14.06 14.72 -5.11
CA ALA A 166 12.66 15.13 -5.10
C ALA A 166 11.92 14.69 -3.82
N PHE A 167 12.25 13.53 -3.25
CA PHE A 167 11.68 13.13 -1.96
C PHE A 167 12.23 13.95 -0.80
N ILE A 168 13.50 14.35 -0.82
CA ILE A 168 14.07 15.27 0.17
C ILE A 168 13.40 16.64 0.08
N ASP A 169 13.21 17.14 -1.14
CA ASP A 169 12.52 18.40 -1.41
C ASP A 169 11.08 18.38 -0.92
N ALA A 170 10.41 17.23 -0.94
CA ALA A 170 9.07 17.07 -0.38
C ALA A 170 9.01 17.31 1.13
N PHE A 171 10.01 16.84 1.88
CA PHE A 171 10.13 17.13 3.31
C PHE A 171 10.50 18.60 3.54
N ASN A 172 11.40 19.17 2.72
CA ASN A 172 11.78 20.57 2.81
C ASN A 172 10.61 21.52 2.51
N TYR A 173 9.77 21.19 1.52
CA TYR A 173 8.65 22.03 1.08
C TYR A 173 7.66 22.34 2.20
N HIS A 174 7.48 21.41 3.14
CA HIS A 174 6.53 21.56 4.25
C HIS A 174 7.17 21.97 5.57
N CYS A 175 8.50 21.89 5.69
CA CYS A 175 9.19 22.22 6.93
C CYS A 175 10.01 23.50 6.74
N SER A 176 9.51 24.62 7.26
CA SER A 176 10.28 25.86 7.35
C SER A 176 11.31 25.85 8.50
N ASP A 177 11.31 24.80 9.32
CA ASP A 177 12.16 24.62 10.50
C ASP A 177 12.84 23.24 10.48
N TYR A 178 14.14 23.23 10.81
CA TYR A 178 14.98 22.05 11.06
C TYR A 178 14.29 21.01 11.94
N MET A 179 13.68 21.40 13.06
CA MET A 179 13.14 20.47 14.04
C MET A 179 11.91 19.73 13.51
N GLU A 180 11.07 20.40 12.71
CA GLU A 180 9.90 19.76 12.09
C GLU A 180 10.32 18.76 11.02
N PHE A 181 11.25 19.15 10.15
CA PHE A 181 11.84 18.24 9.15
C PHE A 181 12.43 17.02 9.84
N PHE A 182 13.25 17.25 10.87
CA PHE A 182 13.97 16.20 11.58
C PHE A 182 13.02 15.23 12.30
N ILE A 183 11.98 15.75 12.96
CA ILE A 183 10.98 14.94 13.66
C ILE A 183 10.19 14.08 12.68
N ASP A 184 9.71 14.65 11.58
CA ASP A 184 8.91 13.92 10.60
C ASP A 184 9.76 12.90 9.84
N PHE A 185 10.99 13.26 9.50
CA PHE A 185 11.96 12.30 8.97
C PHE A 185 12.20 11.14 9.95
N LYS A 186 12.44 11.42 11.24
CA LYS A 186 12.60 10.38 12.27
C LYS A 186 11.35 9.51 12.42
N ARG A 187 10.16 10.10 12.39
CA ARG A 187 8.89 9.37 12.47
C ARG A 187 8.70 8.41 11.31
N LEU A 188 9.08 8.81 10.09
CA LEU A 188 9.04 7.92 8.95
C LEU A 188 10.06 6.79 9.09
N ILE A 189 11.32 7.16 9.24
CA ILE A 189 12.45 6.23 9.14
C ILE A 189 12.46 5.23 10.30
N PHE A 190 12.22 5.68 11.53
CA PHE A 190 12.40 4.85 12.72
C PHE A 190 11.10 4.29 13.28
N ASN A 191 10.02 5.06 13.19
CA ASN A 191 8.76 4.67 13.81
C ASN A 191 7.75 4.14 12.80
N HIS A 192 7.94 4.37 11.50
CA HIS A 192 6.95 4.12 10.46
C HIS A 192 5.57 4.71 10.84
N THR A 193 5.55 5.92 11.41
CA THR A 193 4.34 6.60 11.93
C THR A 193 4.10 7.99 11.36
N LEU A 194 4.66 8.28 10.18
CA LEU A 194 4.54 9.59 9.57
C LEU A 194 3.08 9.89 9.22
N HIS A 195 2.37 10.82 9.88
CA HIS A 195 1.02 11.21 9.45
C HIS A 195 1.12 12.04 8.16
N THR A 196 0.99 11.40 7.00
CA THR A 196 1.58 11.93 5.76
C THR A 196 0.60 12.64 4.83
N ASN A 197 -0.07 13.68 5.31
CA ASN A 197 -0.77 14.56 4.38
C ASN A 197 0.24 15.34 3.52
N PHE A 198 1.30 15.86 4.14
CA PHE A 198 2.25 16.74 3.49
C PHE A 198 3.01 16.08 2.31
N LEU A 199 3.50 14.84 2.45
CA LEU A 199 4.23 14.20 1.36
C LEU A 199 3.32 13.99 0.15
N PHE A 200 2.07 13.57 0.39
CA PHE A 200 1.11 13.42 -0.68
C PHE A 200 0.66 14.79 -1.23
N GLU A 201 0.53 15.83 -0.41
CA GLU A 201 0.34 17.20 -0.89
C GLU A 201 1.44 17.60 -1.87
N TYR A 202 2.71 17.43 -1.50
CA TYR A 202 3.84 17.74 -2.38
C TYR A 202 3.85 16.90 -3.66
N ILE A 203 3.68 15.58 -3.55
CA ILE A 203 3.64 14.66 -4.69
C ILE A 203 2.53 15.08 -5.67
N LEU A 204 1.37 15.49 -5.14
CA LEU A 204 0.20 15.86 -5.93
C LEU A 204 0.22 17.34 -6.39
N ASN A 205 1.12 18.17 -5.84
CA ASN A 205 1.20 19.60 -6.17
C ASN A 205 1.69 19.87 -7.60
N SER A 206 2.43 18.93 -8.20
CA SER A 206 2.92 19.09 -9.56
C SER A 206 2.90 17.78 -10.34
N LYS A 207 2.76 17.89 -11.67
CA LYS A 207 2.86 16.75 -12.59
C LYS A 207 4.23 16.07 -12.50
N GLU A 208 5.29 16.86 -12.34
CA GLU A 208 6.66 16.35 -12.24
C GLU A 208 6.87 15.54 -10.96
N ASN A 209 6.40 16.06 -9.81
CA ASN A 209 6.52 15.36 -8.53
C ASN A 209 5.76 14.03 -8.55
N TYR A 210 4.56 14.04 -9.14
CA TYR A 210 3.76 12.84 -9.31
C TYR A 210 4.44 11.83 -10.25
N GLN A 211 5.03 12.29 -11.36
CA GLN A 211 5.77 11.43 -12.28
C GLN A 211 6.99 10.79 -11.61
N THR A 212 7.73 11.54 -10.79
CA THR A 212 8.84 10.99 -9.99
C THR A 212 8.35 9.91 -9.03
N PHE A 213 7.27 10.18 -8.29
CA PHE A 213 6.67 9.20 -7.39
C PHE A 213 6.23 7.92 -8.13
N ILE A 214 5.48 8.05 -9.23
CA ILE A 214 4.99 6.91 -10.02
C ILE A 214 6.14 6.15 -10.69
N SER A 215 7.20 6.83 -11.11
CA SER A 215 8.41 6.19 -11.64
C SER A 215 9.08 5.30 -10.58
N SER A 216 9.27 5.84 -9.37
CA SER A 216 9.85 5.08 -8.25
C SER A 216 8.94 3.95 -7.77
N PHE A 217 7.62 4.17 -7.75
CA PHE A 217 6.63 3.13 -7.42
C PHE A 217 6.65 2.00 -8.45
N ASN A 218 6.62 2.31 -9.74
CA ASN A 218 6.69 1.28 -10.76
C ASN A 218 8.04 0.54 -10.72
N ASN A 219 9.14 1.24 -10.48
CA ASN A 219 10.44 0.61 -10.30
C ASN A 219 10.44 -0.37 -9.12
N PHE A 220 9.87 0.03 -7.99
CA PHE A 220 9.72 -0.83 -6.81
C PHE A 220 8.99 -2.13 -7.14
N ILE A 221 7.91 -2.05 -7.93
CA ILE A 221 7.14 -3.21 -8.35
C ILE A 221 7.96 -4.09 -9.30
N ASP A 222 8.62 -3.48 -10.28
CA ASP A 222 9.34 -4.21 -11.32
C ASP A 222 10.51 -5.00 -10.72
N ILE A 223 11.33 -4.37 -9.86
CA ILE A 223 12.50 -5.03 -9.24
C ILE A 223 12.13 -6.06 -8.18
N ASN A 224 10.91 -5.99 -7.62
CA ASN A 224 10.43 -6.94 -6.60
C ASN A 224 9.32 -7.86 -7.11
N SER A 225 9.08 -7.91 -8.43
CA SER A 225 8.03 -8.69 -9.06
C SER A 225 8.06 -10.17 -8.65
N ASP A 226 9.24 -10.80 -8.68
CA ASP A 226 9.43 -12.19 -8.25
C ASP A 226 8.99 -12.42 -6.80
N LYS A 227 9.30 -11.49 -5.90
CA LYS A 227 8.94 -11.58 -4.47
C LYS A 227 7.42 -11.43 -4.27
N PHE A 228 6.76 -10.55 -5.04
CA PHE A 228 5.30 -10.44 -5.01
C PHE A 228 4.62 -11.69 -5.55
N LEU A 229 5.16 -12.29 -6.61
CA LEU A 229 4.64 -13.54 -7.18
C LEU A 229 4.85 -14.73 -6.23
N GLU A 230 5.98 -14.79 -5.52
CA GLU A 230 6.22 -15.76 -4.46
C GLU A 230 5.22 -15.58 -3.32
N PHE A 231 5.05 -14.36 -2.80
CA PHE A 231 4.07 -14.05 -1.76
C PHE A 231 2.64 -14.41 -2.18
N TYR A 232 2.25 -14.14 -3.45
CA TYR A 232 0.98 -14.58 -4.00
C TYR A 232 0.81 -16.10 -3.93
N LYS A 233 1.83 -16.85 -4.35
CA LYS A 233 1.82 -18.33 -4.34
C LYS A 233 1.61 -18.85 -2.92
N GLU A 234 2.28 -18.27 -1.93
CA GLU A 234 2.23 -18.71 -0.53
C GLU A 234 0.96 -18.31 0.23
N LYS A 235 0.29 -17.22 -0.16
CA LYS A 235 -0.83 -16.66 0.62
C LYS A 235 -2.16 -16.70 -0.08
N ILE A 236 -2.20 -16.24 -1.33
CA ILE A 236 -3.45 -16.01 -2.05
C ILE A 236 -3.80 -17.26 -2.86
N LYS A 237 -2.83 -17.84 -3.58
CA LYS A 237 -3.03 -19.06 -4.37
C LYS A 237 -3.43 -20.24 -3.49
N GLU A 238 -2.77 -20.43 -2.35
CA GLU A 238 -3.16 -21.47 -1.40
C GLU A 238 -4.63 -21.34 -0.97
N GLU A 239 -5.10 -20.12 -0.69
CA GLU A 239 -6.48 -19.87 -0.29
C GLU A 239 -7.50 -20.15 -1.41
N ILE A 240 -7.13 -19.83 -2.66
CA ILE A 240 -7.90 -20.19 -3.85
C ILE A 240 -8.07 -21.71 -3.93
N LEU A 241 -6.97 -22.47 -3.77
CA LEU A 241 -6.91 -23.92 -3.97
C LEU A 241 -7.44 -24.74 -2.79
N LYS A 242 -7.69 -24.13 -1.62
CA LYS A 242 -8.22 -24.83 -0.45
C LYS A 242 -9.55 -25.53 -0.74
N VAL A 243 -9.57 -26.85 -0.57
CA VAL A 243 -10.78 -27.68 -0.66
C VAL A 243 -11.55 -27.59 0.66
N SER A 244 -12.61 -26.78 0.69
CA SER A 244 -13.44 -26.60 1.88
C SER A 244 -14.45 -27.74 2.09
N LYS A 245 -14.42 -28.37 3.28
CA LYS A 245 -15.38 -29.40 3.71
C LYS A 245 -16.65 -28.82 4.40
N SER A 246 -16.78 -27.49 4.56
CA SER A 246 -17.87 -26.86 5.33
C SER A 246 -18.50 -25.64 4.60
N LYS A 247 -19.41 -24.91 5.27
CA LYS A 247 -20.25 -23.80 4.74
C LYS A 247 -19.52 -22.71 3.94
N ASN A 248 -18.19 -22.60 4.03
CA ASN A 248 -17.36 -21.71 3.19
C ASN A 248 -16.86 -22.43 1.93
N ARG A 249 -17.75 -23.02 1.13
CA ARG A 249 -17.36 -23.59 -0.19
C ARG A 249 -16.93 -22.52 -1.18
N ASN A 250 -17.55 -21.34 -1.11
CA ASN A 250 -17.34 -20.27 -2.09
C ASN A 250 -15.95 -19.64 -1.95
N ILE A 251 -15.16 -19.66 -3.02
CA ILE A 251 -13.84 -19.01 -3.11
C ILE A 251 -13.92 -17.54 -2.71
N PHE A 252 -14.94 -16.80 -3.14
CA PHE A 252 -15.10 -15.38 -2.81
C PHE A 252 -15.46 -15.11 -1.35
N ALA A 253 -15.94 -16.12 -0.62
CA ALA A 253 -16.12 -16.02 0.83
C ALA A 253 -14.80 -16.19 1.60
N ARG A 254 -13.80 -16.81 0.97
CA ARG A 254 -12.45 -16.96 1.54
C ARG A 254 -11.53 -15.80 1.13
N LEU A 255 -11.70 -15.31 -0.09
CA LEU A 255 -11.02 -14.12 -0.62
C LEU A 255 -11.88 -12.86 -0.45
N ASP A 256 -12.49 -12.71 0.73
CA ASP A 256 -13.24 -11.49 1.03
C ASP A 256 -12.30 -10.33 1.39
N ASN A 257 -12.86 -9.16 1.64
CA ASN A 257 -12.03 -7.99 1.93
C ASN A 257 -11.27 -8.12 3.27
N ASN A 258 -11.85 -8.82 4.26
CA ASN A 258 -11.17 -9.04 5.54
C ASN A 258 -9.94 -9.92 5.35
N PHE A 259 -10.03 -10.96 4.52
CA PHE A 259 -8.87 -11.76 4.14
C PHE A 259 -7.74 -10.90 3.56
N PHE A 260 -8.04 -9.96 2.66
CA PHE A 260 -6.99 -9.10 2.09
C PHE A 260 -6.42 -8.11 3.12
N ILE A 261 -7.25 -7.55 4.01
CA ILE A 261 -6.76 -6.74 5.14
C ILE A 261 -5.81 -7.57 6.02
N GLU A 262 -6.17 -8.81 6.36
CA GLU A 262 -5.32 -9.72 7.13
C GLU A 262 -4.01 -10.05 6.41
N VAL A 263 -4.07 -10.35 5.11
CA VAL A 263 -2.88 -10.64 4.29
C VAL A 263 -1.92 -9.44 4.26
N PHE A 264 -2.42 -8.24 3.98
CA PHE A 264 -1.56 -7.05 3.87
C PHE A 264 -1.14 -6.48 5.22
N SER A 265 -1.87 -6.76 6.30
CA SER A 265 -1.46 -6.40 7.67
C SER A 265 -0.56 -7.46 8.33
N SER A 266 -0.34 -8.60 7.68
CA SER A 266 0.40 -9.72 8.26
C SER A 266 1.88 -9.44 8.46
N GLU A 267 2.47 -10.09 9.46
CA GLU A 267 3.93 -10.10 9.68
C GLU A 267 4.70 -10.58 8.45
N GLN A 268 4.12 -11.53 7.69
CA GLN A 268 4.71 -12.07 6.46
C GLN A 268 4.82 -10.99 5.38
N PHE A 269 3.78 -10.17 5.22
CA PHE A 269 3.80 -9.06 4.27
C PHE A 269 4.76 -7.95 4.73
N LEU A 270 4.81 -7.65 6.03
CA LEU A 270 5.79 -6.72 6.57
C LEU A 270 7.23 -7.21 6.35
N ASN A 271 7.49 -8.50 6.53
CA ASN A 271 8.80 -9.11 6.26
C ASN A 271 9.15 -9.09 4.76
N LEU A 272 8.16 -9.22 3.87
CA LEU A 272 8.35 -9.01 2.44
C LEU A 272 8.83 -7.59 2.15
N LEU A 273 8.24 -6.57 2.79
CA LEU A 273 8.67 -5.18 2.64
C LEU A 273 10.08 -4.95 3.21
N ASP A 274 10.49 -5.63 4.29
CA ASP A 274 11.89 -5.55 4.76
C ASP A 274 12.87 -6.09 3.74
N LYS A 275 12.55 -7.25 3.15
CA LYS A 275 13.38 -7.91 2.13
C LYS A 275 13.39 -7.17 0.80
N SER A 276 12.45 -6.26 0.58
CA SER A 276 12.30 -5.48 -0.66
C SER A 276 13.01 -4.13 -0.60
N LEU A 277 13.52 -3.76 0.58
CA LEU A 277 14.24 -2.52 0.79
C LEU A 277 15.57 -2.53 0.02
N ASN A 278 15.78 -1.53 -0.83
CA ASN A 278 17.10 -1.29 -1.43
C ASN A 278 17.98 -0.55 -0.41
N THR A 279 18.83 -1.32 0.29
CA THR A 279 19.67 -0.79 1.37
C THR A 279 20.62 0.31 0.92
N ASP A 280 21.20 0.22 -0.27
CA ASP A 280 22.19 1.21 -0.74
C ASP A 280 21.52 2.55 -1.02
N ASN A 281 20.42 2.54 -1.77
CA ASN A 281 19.62 3.74 -2.02
C ASN A 281 19.00 4.29 -0.73
N PHE A 282 18.63 3.42 0.20
CA PHE A 282 18.15 3.84 1.51
C PHE A 282 19.25 4.57 2.29
N ILE A 283 20.47 4.03 2.35
CA ILE A 283 21.63 4.70 2.98
C ILE A 283 21.90 6.05 2.30
N LEU A 284 21.85 6.10 0.98
CA LEU A 284 22.03 7.34 0.22
C LEU A 284 20.96 8.38 0.57
N PHE A 285 19.69 7.97 0.63
CA PHE A 285 18.59 8.83 1.07
C PHE A 285 18.82 9.40 2.48
N ILE A 286 19.24 8.54 3.44
CA ILE A 286 19.57 8.99 4.80
C ILE A 286 20.72 10.02 4.79
N ASN A 287 21.75 9.81 3.98
CA ASN A 287 22.88 10.73 3.89
C ASN A 287 22.48 12.09 3.28
N LYS A 288 21.68 12.08 2.22
CA LYS A 288 21.13 13.30 1.61
C LYS A 288 20.23 14.06 2.58
N ALA A 289 19.38 13.37 3.32
CA ALA A 289 18.55 13.98 4.36
C ALA A 289 19.40 14.64 5.46
N LYS A 290 20.45 13.96 5.95
CA LYS A 290 21.38 14.53 6.93
C LYS A 290 22.07 15.79 6.41
N GLN A 291 22.45 15.80 5.13
CA GLN A 291 23.05 16.97 4.52
C GLN A 291 22.07 18.14 4.46
N ALA A 292 20.85 17.92 3.94
CA ALA A 292 19.80 18.95 3.88
C ALA A 292 19.50 19.53 5.29
N VAL A 293 19.42 18.66 6.29
CA VAL A 293 19.25 19.02 7.70
C VAL A 293 20.38 19.95 8.19
N ASN A 294 21.65 19.64 7.87
CA ASN A 294 22.78 20.50 8.23
C ASN A 294 22.77 21.84 7.47
N GLU A 295 22.32 21.85 6.22
CA GLU A 295 22.20 23.07 5.40
C GLU A 295 21.10 24.00 5.95
N ILE A 296 19.96 23.45 6.38
CA ILE A 296 18.90 24.22 7.05
C ILE A 296 19.42 24.81 8.37
N ALA A 297 20.08 23.99 9.20
CA ALA A 297 20.63 24.44 10.48
C ALA A 297 21.68 25.56 10.33
N SER A 298 22.51 25.50 9.28
CA SER A 298 23.56 26.50 9.04
C SER A 298 23.05 27.78 8.34
N SER A 299 21.94 27.70 7.60
CA SER A 299 21.31 28.84 6.94
C SER A 299 20.32 29.60 7.83
N SER A 300 19.77 28.94 8.87
CA SER A 300 18.98 29.61 9.91
C SER A 300 19.90 30.43 10.83
N SER A 301 20.09 31.72 10.54
CA SER A 301 20.72 32.68 11.45
C SER A 301 19.90 32.95 12.73
N ASN A 302 18.77 32.27 12.88
CA ASN A 302 17.95 32.24 14.09
C ASN A 302 18.07 30.84 14.69
N CYS A 303 19.05 30.66 15.58
CA CYS A 303 18.93 29.64 16.60
C CYS A 303 17.61 29.93 17.34
N MET A 304 16.56 29.15 17.13
CA MET A 304 15.30 29.36 17.84
C MET A 304 14.72 28.09 18.41
N TYR A 305 14.97 27.95 19.71
CA TYR A 305 14.07 27.52 20.76
C TYR A 305 13.05 26.45 20.40
N TYR A 306 13.44 25.20 20.70
CA TYR A 306 12.47 24.17 21.05
C TYR A 306 11.66 24.66 22.25
N ASP A 307 10.36 24.90 22.06
CA ASP A 307 9.45 25.32 23.13
C ASP A 307 9.56 24.32 24.30
N LYS A 308 9.84 24.84 25.49
CA LYS A 308 10.05 24.03 26.69
C LYS A 308 8.85 23.15 27.00
N ASP A 309 7.64 23.63 26.76
CA ASP A 309 6.43 22.85 27.01
C ASP A 309 6.28 21.69 25.99
N LYS A 310 6.74 21.91 24.75
CA LYS A 310 6.81 20.88 23.70
C LYS A 310 7.93 19.86 24.00
N LEU A 311 9.07 20.33 24.52
CA LEU A 311 10.18 19.50 24.99
C LEU A 311 9.75 18.56 26.12
N ASP A 312 9.14 19.12 27.16
CA ASP A 312 8.72 18.37 28.33
C ASP A 312 7.69 17.30 27.94
N LYS A 313 6.78 17.62 27.02
CA LYS A 313 5.80 16.68 26.47
C LYS A 313 6.44 15.56 25.65
N ASP A 314 7.40 15.86 24.80
CA ASP A 314 8.10 14.84 24.01
C ASP A 314 8.97 13.95 24.90
N ILE A 315 9.62 14.52 25.93
CA ILE A 315 10.34 13.78 26.96
C ILE A 315 9.40 12.84 27.72
N GLU A 316 8.18 13.27 28.07
CA GLU A 316 7.19 12.40 28.72
C GLU A 316 6.74 11.26 27.81
N ILE A 317 6.49 11.52 26.52
CA ILE A 317 6.14 10.48 25.53
C ILE A 317 7.26 9.45 25.42
N LEU A 318 8.52 9.90 25.38
CA LEU A 318 9.70 9.04 25.29
C LEU A 318 9.94 8.25 26.58
N LYS A 319 9.79 8.86 27.76
CA LYS A 319 9.85 8.16 29.06
C LYS A 319 8.77 7.11 29.18
N LYS A 320 7.55 7.42 28.71
CA LYS A 320 6.44 6.48 28.67
C LYS A 320 6.76 5.31 27.73
N PHE A 321 7.25 5.58 26.52
CA PHE A 321 7.70 4.55 25.59
C PHE A 321 8.80 3.66 26.20
N TYR A 322 9.79 4.24 26.86
CA TYR A 322 10.85 3.49 27.53
C TYR A 322 10.29 2.58 28.64
N ASN A 323 9.44 3.12 29.53
CA ASN A 323 8.84 2.35 30.62
C ASN A 323 7.90 1.25 30.11
N ASP A 324 7.09 1.54 29.09
CA ASP A 324 6.14 0.59 28.47
C ASP A 324 6.86 -0.57 27.75
N ASN A 325 8.14 -0.40 27.41
CA ASN A 325 8.95 -1.40 26.71
C ASN A 325 10.14 -1.91 27.53
N GLN A 326 10.33 -1.44 28.77
CA GLN A 326 11.46 -1.78 29.66
C GLN A 326 11.62 -3.29 29.91
N ASN A 327 10.51 -4.03 29.87
CA ASN A 327 10.48 -5.47 30.12
C ASN A 327 10.25 -6.32 28.85
N LYS A 328 10.13 -5.68 27.67
CA LYS A 328 10.06 -6.42 26.40
C LYS A 328 11.50 -6.73 25.99
N LYS A 329 11.85 -8.03 25.93
CA LYS A 329 13.13 -8.48 25.37
C LYS A 329 13.29 -7.90 23.96
N ILE A 330 14.18 -6.91 23.82
CA ILE A 330 14.59 -6.28 22.56
C ILE A 330 15.04 -7.39 21.60
N LYS A 331 14.44 -7.45 20.40
CA LYS A 331 14.52 -8.64 19.54
C LYS A 331 15.59 -8.55 18.44
N ASN A 332 16.14 -7.38 18.10
CA ASN A 332 17.28 -7.30 17.17
C ASN A 332 18.27 -6.12 17.45
N LEU A 333 19.47 -6.24 16.85
CA LEU A 333 20.64 -5.36 17.05
C LEU A 333 20.45 -3.95 16.44
N THR A 334 19.55 -3.79 15.46
CA THR A 334 19.24 -2.51 14.80
C THR A 334 18.36 -1.63 15.67
N GLU A 335 17.38 -2.22 16.37
CA GLU A 335 16.55 -1.54 17.39
C GLU A 335 17.36 -1.08 18.61
N LEU A 336 18.39 -1.82 19.01
CA LEU A 336 19.25 -1.43 20.14
C LEU A 336 20.18 -0.27 19.78
N ASN A 337 20.79 -0.31 18.58
CA ASN A 337 21.73 0.73 18.12
C ASN A 337 21.02 2.07 17.80
N LEU A 338 19.78 2.04 17.29
CA LEU A 338 18.99 3.25 17.01
C LEU A 338 18.47 3.95 18.27
N ASN A 339 18.20 3.20 19.34
CA ASN A 339 17.71 3.76 20.60
C ASN A 339 18.85 4.30 21.49
N ILE A 340 20.03 3.68 21.49
CA ILE A 340 21.19 4.17 22.26
C ILE A 340 21.79 5.44 21.64
N LEU A 341 21.88 5.53 20.31
CA LEU A 341 22.44 6.71 19.63
C LEU A 341 21.47 7.90 19.60
N ASN A 342 20.17 7.69 19.36
CA ASN A 342 19.19 8.79 19.45
C ASN A 342 19.06 9.37 20.86
N PHE A 343 19.23 8.57 21.91
CA PHE A 343 19.15 9.05 23.29
C PHE A 343 20.39 9.88 23.68
N ILE A 344 21.58 9.49 23.22
CA ILE A 344 22.83 10.23 23.47
C ILE A 344 22.88 11.51 22.64
N ASP A 345 22.58 11.47 21.33
CA ASP A 345 22.67 12.65 20.46
C ASP A 345 21.57 13.69 20.74
N LEU A 346 20.33 13.27 21.05
CA LEU A 346 19.25 14.21 21.37
C LEU A 346 19.46 14.86 22.74
N THR A 347 19.93 14.11 23.75
CA THR A 347 20.23 14.67 25.07
C THR A 347 21.42 15.62 25.01
N ILE A 348 22.51 15.24 24.32
CA ILE A 348 23.69 16.11 24.14
C ILE A 348 23.32 17.37 23.34
N PHE A 349 22.50 17.25 22.30
CA PHE A 349 22.02 18.40 21.52
C PHE A 349 21.16 19.35 22.36
N LEU A 350 20.23 18.82 23.15
CA LEU A 350 19.35 19.60 24.03
C LEU A 350 20.12 20.22 25.22
N GLU A 351 21.12 19.52 25.77
CA GLU A 351 22.03 20.05 26.79
C GLU A 351 22.93 21.17 26.23
N ASN A 352 23.45 21.03 25.01
CA ASN A 352 24.24 22.08 24.36
C ASN A 352 23.42 23.34 24.06
N GLN A 353 22.15 23.19 23.68
CA GLN A 353 21.19 24.29 23.51
C GLN A 353 20.86 25.00 24.85
N LEU A 354 20.88 24.27 25.98
CA LEU A 354 20.73 24.85 27.32
C LEU A 354 22.01 25.55 27.80
N ILE A 355 23.19 25.01 27.51
CA ILE A 355 24.49 25.59 27.89
C ILE A 355 24.77 26.91 27.14
N GLU A 356 24.38 27.03 25.87
CA GLU A 356 24.46 28.30 25.14
C GLU A 356 23.61 29.41 25.78
N LYS A 357 22.56 29.06 26.54
CA LYS A 357 21.74 30.02 27.28
C LYS A 357 22.45 30.60 28.50
N ASP A 358 23.28 29.80 29.19
CA ASP A 358 24.03 30.25 30.37
C ASP A 358 25.28 31.07 30.00
N ASN A 359 25.87 30.82 28.84
CA ASN A 359 27.03 31.57 28.35
C ASN A 359 26.67 32.87 27.61
N GLY A 360 25.37 33.12 27.35
CA GLY A 360 24.84 34.31 26.67
C GLY A 360 24.42 35.46 27.59
N THR A 361 24.52 35.30 28.91
CA THR A 361 24.29 36.38 29.88
C THR A 361 25.60 36.84 30.54
N HIS A 362 26.38 37.64 29.82
CA HIS A 362 27.33 38.59 30.40
C HIS A 362 27.37 39.89 29.60
#